data_AF-A0A953KVW5-F1
#
_entry.id   AF-A0A953KVW5-F1
#
_cell.length_a   1.000
_cell.length_b   1.000
_cell.length_c   1.000
_cell.angle_alpha   90.00
_cell.angle_beta   90.00
_cell.angle_gamma   90.00
#
_symmetry.space_group_name_H-M   'P 1'
#
loop_
_entity.id
_entity.type
_entity.pdbx_description
1 polymer ?
#
loop_
_entity_poly.entity_id
_entity_poly.type
_entity_poly.pdbx_seq_one_letter_code
_entity_poly.pdbx_strand_id
1 'polypeptide(L)'
;MSFRSFLIAFFLVAIVGSGCAQPARFNYQAKLTDSGGAPLTGAHTLYFSLFQGGSLGVADSGTLVFKESAAISIVNGVASHSVGTGSNITGGALSKSMLDTSSDVYLQVAVDSQMNVVLPRTRIDSVPYALLSADGERRIALSGPAPITISSPGSYFLTGNLSVTSGNAINITTRGVTLDLNGYNLSSSEAVPTGMGISIANVPDVWIRNGSITGGVSYNGMAYVGPGFLDGIGLSSSTPTNLRASNLSVSKCKRYGINFGGGGGGNLVESCVVDTVGYIGAHCNNAVDSTSRNCGDKGFYCITADNCSGQSNFKEGVDAYVADNCYGYSHDSYGLSVYTCTNCLGDSQKLDGIIANTVMNSNGFAREGGNGIYVYTVTNSNGFSTSGTGVLADSAISDCYGFSSTGDGLASQGTVSNSSGASESGRGIYAKLTANNCSGTSKSGVGIVAGIATTCHGISDTTAGLTILNIGAMSWGERKMPPATGYVLGGGQAGPLSLP
;
A
#
# COMPACT_ATOMS: atom_id res chain seq x y z
N MET A 1 30.09 -37.36 -42.75
CA MET A 1 28.91 -36.99 -41.94
C MET A 1 28.86 -35.46 -41.86
N SER A 2 27.84 -34.85 -42.45
CA SER A 2 27.77 -33.40 -42.69
C SER A 2 27.30 -32.66 -41.44
N PHE A 3 28.05 -31.66 -40.98
CA PHE A 3 27.57 -30.68 -40.00
C PHE A 3 27.09 -29.44 -40.76
N ARG A 4 25.76 -29.26 -40.73
CA ARG A 4 25.03 -28.18 -41.40
C ARG A 4 25.18 -26.88 -40.60
N SER A 5 25.55 -25.81 -41.31
CA SER A 5 25.55 -24.43 -40.83
C SER A 5 24.15 -23.99 -40.42
N PHE A 6 23.96 -23.63 -39.15
CA PHE A 6 22.75 -22.96 -38.67
C PHE A 6 22.92 -21.45 -38.86
N LEU A 7 22.26 -20.92 -39.89
CA LEU A 7 22.08 -19.50 -40.11
C LEU A 7 20.96 -19.04 -39.17
N ILE A 8 21.31 -18.38 -38.06
CA ILE A 8 20.32 -17.75 -37.16
C ILE A 8 19.93 -16.41 -37.81
N ALA A 9 18.76 -16.39 -38.46
CA ALA A 9 18.17 -15.18 -38.99
C ALA A 9 17.62 -14.32 -37.84
N PHE A 10 18.21 -13.14 -37.66
CA PHE A 10 17.74 -12.12 -36.73
C PHE A 10 16.46 -11.50 -37.30
N PHE A 11 15.29 -11.97 -36.84
CA PHE A 11 14.01 -11.35 -37.17
C PHE A 11 13.85 -10.07 -36.35
N LEU A 12 14.18 -8.94 -36.97
CA LEU A 12 13.89 -7.61 -36.44
C LEU A 12 12.37 -7.40 -36.55
N VAL A 13 11.62 -7.79 -35.52
CA VAL A 13 10.20 -7.42 -35.41
C VAL A 13 10.15 -5.94 -35.03
N ALA A 14 9.97 -5.09 -36.04
CA ALA A 14 9.54 -3.72 -35.82
C ALA A 14 8.13 -3.78 -35.22
N ILE A 15 8.03 -3.63 -33.90
CA ILE A 15 6.76 -3.35 -33.24
C ILE A 15 6.38 -1.93 -33.66
N VAL A 16 5.67 -1.82 -34.78
CA VAL A 16 4.95 -0.60 -35.12
C VAL A 16 3.77 -0.57 -34.15
N GLY A 17 3.99 0.04 -33.00
CA GLY A 17 2.90 0.49 -32.13
C GLY A 17 2.15 1.59 -32.87
N SER A 18 1.29 1.21 -33.79
CA SER A 18 0.25 2.09 -34.31
C SER A 18 -0.73 2.33 -33.17
N GLY A 19 -0.37 3.21 -32.24
CA GLY A 19 -1.37 3.86 -31.42
C GLY A 19 -2.30 4.58 -32.39
N CYS A 20 -3.44 3.97 -32.70
CA CYS A 20 -4.53 4.64 -33.39
C CYS A 20 -5.08 5.71 -32.46
N ALA A 21 -4.35 6.81 -32.30
CA ALA A 21 -4.93 8.06 -31.86
C ALA A 21 -5.94 8.46 -32.93
N GLN A 22 -7.19 8.66 -32.54
CA GLN A 22 -8.18 9.19 -33.47
C GLN A 22 -7.63 10.50 -34.06
N PRO A 23 -7.53 10.64 -35.39
CA PRO A 23 -7.04 11.85 -36.01
C PRO A 23 -7.84 13.06 -35.54
N ALA A 24 -7.15 14.15 -35.18
CA ALA A 24 -7.82 15.36 -34.75
C ALA A 24 -8.68 15.87 -35.91
N ARG A 25 -9.97 16.09 -35.65
CA ARG A 25 -10.94 16.57 -36.63
C ARG A 25 -12.06 17.32 -35.94
N PHE A 26 -12.64 18.29 -36.64
CA PHE A 26 -13.82 19.00 -36.18
C PHE A 26 -14.75 19.30 -37.36
N ASN A 27 -16.04 19.50 -37.08
CA ASN A 27 -17.03 19.77 -38.13
C ASN A 27 -17.02 21.25 -38.51
N TYR A 28 -17.01 21.51 -39.82
CA TYR A 28 -17.37 22.79 -40.41
C TYR A 28 -18.74 22.65 -41.05
N GLN A 29 -19.66 23.56 -40.72
CA GLN A 29 -20.97 23.69 -41.35
C GLN A 29 -21.23 25.16 -41.65
N ALA A 30 -21.63 25.46 -42.88
CA ALA A 30 -21.95 26.82 -43.30
C ALA A 30 -23.00 26.84 -44.39
N LYS A 31 -23.63 28.02 -44.54
CA LYS A 31 -24.46 28.35 -45.69
C LYS A 31 -23.69 29.33 -46.58
N LEU A 32 -23.32 28.88 -47.77
CA LEU A 32 -22.52 29.63 -48.75
C LEU A 32 -23.41 30.14 -49.88
N THR A 33 -23.22 31.41 -50.24
CA THR A 33 -23.89 32.07 -51.35
C THR A 33 -22.88 32.61 -52.35
N ASP A 34 -23.31 32.83 -53.59
CA ASP A 34 -22.55 33.61 -54.56
C ASP A 34 -22.58 35.11 -54.23
N SER A 35 -21.94 35.92 -55.07
CA SER A 35 -21.89 37.38 -54.94
C SER A 35 -23.26 38.06 -55.14
N GLY A 36 -24.22 37.37 -55.76
CA GLY A 36 -25.62 37.82 -55.90
C GLY A 36 -26.50 37.40 -54.73
N GLY A 37 -25.97 36.68 -53.74
CA GLY A 37 -26.70 36.15 -52.59
C GLY A 37 -27.49 34.87 -52.89
N ALA A 38 -27.35 34.28 -54.09
CA ALA A 38 -27.99 33.01 -54.41
C ALA A 38 -27.20 31.85 -53.76
N PRO A 39 -27.88 30.83 -53.21
CA PRO A 39 -27.22 29.71 -52.58
C PRO A 39 -26.40 28.89 -53.58
N LEU A 40 -25.15 28.59 -53.23
CA LEU A 40 -24.30 27.72 -54.06
C LEU A 40 -24.90 26.31 -54.16
N THR A 41 -24.78 25.67 -55.32
CA THR A 41 -25.27 24.29 -55.54
C THR A 41 -24.35 23.57 -56.51
N GLY A 42 -24.06 22.29 -56.23
CA GLY A 42 -23.21 21.45 -57.06
C GLY A 42 -21.91 21.04 -56.37
N ALA A 43 -20.98 20.47 -57.14
CA ALA A 43 -19.67 20.08 -56.63
C ALA A 43 -18.74 21.29 -56.63
N HIS A 44 -18.21 21.64 -55.45
CA HIS A 44 -17.24 22.71 -55.27
C HIS A 44 -15.99 22.18 -54.58
N THR A 45 -14.83 22.78 -54.86
CA THR A 45 -13.60 22.47 -54.12
C THR A 45 -13.41 23.52 -53.04
N LEU A 46 -13.45 23.12 -51.77
CA LEU A 46 -13.20 24.03 -50.66
C LEU A 46 -11.76 23.84 -50.16
N TYR A 47 -11.17 24.96 -49.75
CA TYR A 47 -9.87 24.99 -49.09
C TYR A 47 -10.08 25.47 -47.66
N PHE A 48 -9.63 24.67 -46.69
CA PHE A 48 -9.69 24.99 -45.27
C PHE A 48 -8.29 25.34 -44.79
N SER A 49 -8.13 26.48 -44.13
CA SER A 49 -6.84 26.93 -43.61
C SER A 49 -6.99 27.41 -42.16
N LEU A 50 -6.12 26.96 -41.27
CA LEU A 50 -6.07 27.45 -39.88
C LEU A 50 -4.93 28.45 -39.73
N PHE A 51 -5.26 29.60 -39.16
CA PHE A 51 -4.31 30.65 -38.81
C PHE A 51 -4.30 30.88 -37.31
N GLN A 52 -3.11 30.97 -36.73
CA GLN A 52 -2.92 31.45 -35.36
C GLN A 52 -2.69 32.97 -35.40
N GLY A 53 -3.48 33.72 -34.62
CA GLY A 53 -3.53 35.18 -34.66
C GLY A 53 -4.13 35.75 -35.95
N GLY A 54 -3.97 37.06 -36.16
CA GLY A 54 -4.55 37.77 -37.31
C GLY A 54 -5.91 38.40 -37.03
N SER A 55 -6.66 38.74 -38.07
CA SER A 55 -7.92 39.49 -37.96
C SER A 55 -9.08 38.84 -38.73
N LEU A 56 -10.31 38.94 -38.22
CA LEU A 56 -11.50 38.32 -38.81
C LEU A 56 -11.79 38.74 -40.26
N GLY A 57 -11.56 40.02 -40.59
CA GLY A 57 -11.93 40.62 -41.88
C GLY A 57 -10.84 40.60 -42.95
N VAL A 58 -9.65 40.05 -42.66
CA VAL A 58 -8.50 40.09 -43.58
C VAL A 58 -8.06 38.67 -43.91
N ALA A 59 -8.23 38.28 -45.17
CA ALA A 59 -7.74 37.02 -45.70
C ALA A 59 -6.22 36.88 -45.46
N ASP A 60 -5.78 35.65 -45.17
CA ASP A 60 -4.38 35.28 -44.98
C ASP A 60 -3.62 36.03 -43.85
N SER A 61 -4.34 36.70 -42.94
CA SER A 61 -3.73 37.35 -41.78
C SER A 61 -3.48 36.36 -40.63
N GLY A 62 -2.30 36.44 -40.01
CA GLY A 62 -1.84 35.51 -38.97
C GLY A 62 -0.85 34.47 -39.51
N THR A 63 -0.50 33.49 -38.69
CA THR A 63 0.43 32.41 -39.07
C THR A 63 -0.34 31.18 -39.52
N LEU A 64 -0.18 30.79 -40.79
CA LEU A 64 -0.77 29.56 -41.33
C LEU A 64 -0.14 28.33 -40.67
N VAL A 65 -0.95 27.49 -40.02
CA VAL A 65 -0.47 26.26 -39.36
C VAL A 65 -1.01 24.98 -39.97
N PHE A 66 -2.13 25.06 -40.71
CA PHE A 66 -2.75 23.91 -41.34
C PHE A 66 -3.50 24.34 -42.60
N LYS A 67 -3.44 23.52 -43.65
CA LYS A 67 -4.23 23.69 -44.87
C LYS A 67 -4.61 22.37 -45.49
N GLU A 68 -5.87 22.21 -45.87
CA GLU A 68 -6.36 21.08 -46.65
C GLU A 68 -7.32 21.52 -47.77
N SER A 69 -7.61 20.61 -48.69
CA SER A 69 -8.68 20.75 -49.68
C SER A 69 -9.65 19.57 -49.64
N ALA A 70 -10.90 19.83 -49.96
CA ALA A 70 -11.92 18.79 -50.11
C ALA A 70 -12.92 19.15 -51.20
N ALA A 71 -13.31 18.15 -52.01
CA ALA A 71 -14.44 18.27 -52.92
C ALA A 71 -15.73 18.03 -52.13
N ILE A 72 -16.62 19.03 -52.10
CA ILE A 72 -17.85 19.00 -51.32
C ILE A 72 -19.03 19.28 -52.24
N SER A 73 -20.04 18.42 -52.17
CA SER A 73 -21.33 18.66 -52.82
C SER A 73 -22.16 19.59 -51.96
N ILE A 74 -22.36 20.82 -52.42
CA ILE A 74 -23.18 21.82 -51.76
C ILE A 74 -24.61 21.69 -52.29
N VAL A 75 -25.59 21.63 -51.38
CA VAL A 75 -27.02 21.60 -51.73
C VAL A 75 -27.71 22.77 -51.05
N ASN A 76 -28.31 23.66 -51.86
CA ASN A 76 -29.01 24.84 -51.37
C ASN A 76 -28.16 25.70 -50.42
N GLY A 77 -26.88 25.88 -50.78
CA GLY A 77 -25.88 26.63 -50.04
C GLY A 77 -25.29 25.90 -48.84
N VAL A 78 -25.83 24.75 -48.43
CA VAL A 78 -25.35 24.03 -47.24
C VAL A 78 -24.09 23.25 -47.57
N ALA A 79 -22.99 23.62 -46.91
CA ALA A 79 -21.72 22.89 -46.93
C ALA A 79 -21.48 22.26 -45.55
N SER A 80 -21.07 20.99 -45.52
CA SER A 80 -20.68 20.27 -44.32
C SER A 80 -19.43 19.45 -44.60
N HIS A 81 -18.41 19.60 -43.76
CA HIS A 81 -17.14 18.88 -43.90
C HIS A 81 -16.48 18.63 -42.55
N SER A 82 -15.82 17.49 -42.40
CA SER A 82 -14.99 17.22 -41.23
C SER A 82 -13.57 17.69 -41.52
N VAL A 83 -13.21 18.88 -41.05
CA VAL A 83 -11.86 19.44 -41.23
C VAL A 83 -10.83 18.52 -40.59
N GLY A 84 -9.74 18.23 -41.30
CA GLY A 84 -8.73 17.23 -40.95
C GLY A 84 -8.86 15.90 -41.70
N THR A 85 -9.86 15.77 -42.57
CA THR A 85 -10.08 14.59 -43.43
C THR A 85 -9.82 14.85 -44.91
N GLY A 86 -9.55 16.10 -45.28
CA GLY A 86 -9.26 16.49 -46.66
C GLY A 86 -7.86 16.10 -47.11
N SER A 87 -7.58 16.40 -48.37
CA SER A 87 -6.24 16.29 -48.93
C SER A 87 -5.35 17.39 -48.34
N ASN A 88 -4.40 17.00 -47.50
CA ASN A 88 -3.44 17.91 -46.88
C ASN A 88 -2.62 18.69 -47.92
N ILE A 89 -2.51 19.99 -47.71
CA ILE A 89 -1.71 20.92 -48.52
C ILE A 89 -0.55 21.48 -47.69
N THR A 90 -0.76 21.81 -46.41
CA THR A 90 0.26 22.41 -45.53
C THR A 90 0.03 21.99 -44.08
N GLY A 91 1.11 21.82 -43.31
CA GLY A 91 1.05 21.51 -41.87
C GLY A 91 0.95 20.02 -41.52
N GLY A 92 0.71 19.14 -42.50
CA GLY A 92 0.50 17.71 -42.25
C GLY A 92 -0.86 17.45 -41.59
N ALA A 93 -1.02 16.30 -40.94
CA ALA A 93 -2.26 15.98 -40.24
C ALA A 93 -2.58 17.02 -39.16
N LEU A 94 -3.87 17.40 -39.04
CA LEU A 94 -4.33 18.30 -38.00
C LEU A 94 -3.90 17.75 -36.62
N SER A 95 -3.31 18.61 -35.80
CA SER A 95 -2.73 18.22 -34.51
C SER A 95 -3.19 19.14 -33.38
N LYS A 96 -3.09 18.66 -32.13
CA LYS A 96 -3.47 19.43 -30.93
C LYS A 96 -2.72 20.75 -30.84
N SER A 97 -1.42 20.77 -31.15
CA SER A 97 -0.59 21.98 -31.03
C SER A 97 -1.00 23.12 -31.96
N MET A 98 -1.75 22.82 -33.03
CA MET A 98 -2.30 23.85 -33.92
C MET A 98 -3.46 24.63 -33.28
N LEU A 99 -4.15 24.03 -32.30
CA LEU A 99 -5.30 24.60 -31.59
C LEU A 99 -4.98 25.04 -30.15
N ASP A 100 -3.93 24.47 -29.55
CA ASP A 100 -3.48 24.74 -28.18
C ASP A 100 -2.51 25.95 -28.16
N THR A 101 -3.07 27.15 -28.23
CA THR A 101 -2.31 28.42 -28.31
C THR A 101 -2.97 29.53 -27.49
N SER A 102 -2.17 30.54 -27.12
CA SER A 102 -2.63 31.75 -26.42
C SER A 102 -3.24 32.81 -27.36
N SER A 103 -3.07 32.64 -28.69
CA SER A 103 -3.65 33.53 -29.70
C SER A 103 -4.96 32.96 -30.24
N ASP A 104 -5.86 33.83 -30.72
CA ASP A 104 -7.06 33.39 -31.44
C ASP A 104 -6.71 32.48 -32.61
N VAL A 105 -7.49 31.42 -32.83
CA VAL A 105 -7.36 30.56 -34.01
C VAL A 105 -8.51 30.85 -34.97
N TYR A 106 -8.17 31.15 -36.23
CA TYR A 106 -9.13 31.45 -37.28
C TYR A 106 -9.14 30.37 -38.35
N LEU A 107 -10.32 29.84 -38.64
CA LEU A 107 -10.61 29.02 -39.81
C LEU A 107 -10.97 29.93 -40.99
N GLN A 108 -10.14 29.87 -42.03
CA GLN A 108 -10.40 30.45 -43.34
C GLN A 108 -10.93 29.37 -44.28
N VAL A 109 -11.98 29.71 -45.02
CA VAL A 109 -12.54 28.85 -46.06
C VAL A 109 -12.52 29.60 -47.39
N ALA A 110 -12.00 28.96 -48.43
CA ALA A 110 -12.04 29.50 -49.79
C ALA A 110 -12.74 28.51 -50.74
N VAL A 111 -13.48 29.01 -51.72
CA VAL A 111 -14.36 28.19 -52.60
C VAL A 111 -13.87 28.25 -54.04
N ASP A 112 -13.65 27.07 -54.64
CA ASP A 112 -13.17 26.79 -56.00
C ASP A 112 -11.78 27.34 -56.35
N SER A 113 -11.32 28.37 -55.66
CA SER A 113 -9.98 28.93 -55.74
C SER A 113 -9.49 29.33 -54.35
N GLN A 114 -8.21 29.14 -54.09
CA GLN A 114 -7.57 29.53 -52.82
C GLN A 114 -7.67 31.04 -52.55
N MET A 115 -7.88 31.85 -53.60
CA MET A 115 -8.02 33.31 -53.51
C MET A 115 -9.46 33.76 -53.22
N ASN A 116 -10.46 32.89 -53.41
CA ASN A 116 -11.87 33.22 -53.23
C ASN A 116 -12.30 32.94 -51.78
N VAL A 117 -11.77 33.77 -50.87
CA VAL A 117 -11.94 33.59 -49.42
C VAL A 117 -13.30 34.09 -48.95
N VAL A 118 -13.98 33.26 -48.18
CA VAL A 118 -15.19 33.65 -47.45
C VAL A 118 -14.81 34.50 -46.24
N LEU A 119 -15.27 35.74 -46.24
CA LEU A 119 -15.07 36.70 -45.15
C LEU A 119 -16.43 37.09 -44.51
N PRO A 120 -16.47 37.35 -43.19
CA PRO A 120 -15.37 37.23 -42.24
C PRO A 120 -14.98 35.77 -41.96
N ARG A 121 -13.73 35.55 -41.56
CA ARG A 121 -13.23 34.21 -41.15
C ARG A 121 -13.95 33.74 -39.89
N THR A 122 -13.94 32.44 -39.63
CA THR A 122 -14.56 31.88 -38.42
C THR A 122 -13.52 31.75 -37.31
N ARG A 123 -13.72 32.38 -36.15
CA ARG A 123 -12.90 32.10 -34.96
C ARG A 123 -13.32 30.76 -34.35
N ILE A 124 -12.35 29.92 -34.00
CA ILE A 124 -12.60 28.68 -33.28
C ILE A 124 -12.59 28.98 -31.79
N ASP A 125 -13.77 28.93 -31.17
CA ASP A 125 -13.94 29.09 -29.72
C ASP A 125 -14.09 27.71 -29.03
N SER A 126 -13.62 27.62 -27.78
CA SER A 126 -13.79 26.41 -26.97
C SER A 126 -15.22 26.25 -26.48
N VAL A 127 -15.74 25.02 -26.49
CA VAL A 127 -17.05 24.72 -25.89
C VAL A 127 -16.95 24.66 -24.35
N PRO A 128 -18.01 24.98 -23.59
CA PRO A 128 -17.95 25.02 -22.12
C PRO A 128 -17.41 23.75 -21.45
N TYR A 129 -17.74 22.57 -21.99
CA TYR A 129 -17.21 21.30 -21.48
C TYR A 129 -15.70 21.11 -21.73
N ALA A 130 -15.18 21.69 -22.82
CA ALA A 130 -13.74 21.66 -23.11
C ALA A 130 -12.94 22.55 -22.14
N LEU A 131 -13.54 23.65 -21.65
CA LEU A 131 -12.94 24.49 -20.60
C LEU A 131 -12.80 23.72 -19.27
N LEU A 132 -13.85 22.98 -18.87
CA LEU A 132 -13.79 22.11 -17.69
C LEU A 132 -12.75 20.99 -17.83
N SER A 133 -12.59 20.43 -19.02
CA SER A 133 -11.54 19.45 -19.30
C SER A 133 -10.12 20.04 -19.25
N ALA A 134 -9.96 21.33 -19.58
CA ALA A 134 -8.67 22.02 -19.47
C ALA A 134 -8.28 22.25 -18.00
N ASP A 135 -9.26 22.52 -17.12
CA ASP A 135 -9.04 22.66 -15.68
C ASP A 135 -8.69 21.33 -15.00
N GLY A 136 -9.22 20.21 -15.48
CA GLY A 136 -8.86 18.86 -15.03
C GLY A 136 -7.42 18.43 -15.37
N GLU A 137 -6.79 19.08 -16.35
CA GLU A 137 -5.45 18.78 -16.87
C GLU A 137 -4.35 19.73 -16.35
N ARG A 138 -4.61 20.56 -15.32
CA ARG A 138 -3.58 21.42 -14.67
C ARG A 138 -2.54 20.65 -13.84
N ARG A 139 -2.18 19.45 -14.28
CA ARG A 139 -1.08 18.69 -13.72
C ARG A 139 0.22 19.18 -14.34
N ILE A 140 1.23 19.36 -13.52
CA ILE A 140 2.55 19.84 -13.92
C ILE A 140 3.41 18.61 -14.21
N ALA A 141 3.74 18.43 -15.48
CA ALA A 141 4.64 17.36 -15.91
C ALA A 141 6.04 17.59 -15.31
N LEU A 142 6.60 16.54 -14.73
CA LEU A 142 7.97 16.48 -14.25
C LEU A 142 8.77 15.59 -15.21
N SER A 143 9.71 16.21 -15.90
CA SER A 143 10.62 15.58 -16.85
C SER A 143 12.02 16.17 -16.69
N GLY A 144 13.06 15.38 -16.91
CA GLY A 144 14.44 15.86 -16.90
C GLY A 144 15.34 15.03 -15.99
N PRO A 145 16.66 15.32 -15.95
CA PRO A 145 17.56 14.67 -15.02
C PRO A 145 17.21 15.08 -13.59
N ALA A 146 17.20 14.11 -12.67
CA ALA A 146 17.11 14.37 -11.24
C ALA A 146 18.42 15.02 -10.71
N PRO A 147 18.38 15.79 -9.60
CA PRO A 147 17.23 16.03 -8.72
C PRO A 147 16.20 17.01 -9.28
N ILE A 148 14.92 16.76 -9.01
CA ILE A 148 13.82 17.70 -9.28
C ILE A 148 13.36 18.36 -7.98
N THR A 149 13.14 19.68 -7.99
CA THR A 149 12.63 20.41 -6.82
C THR A 149 11.22 20.95 -7.09
N ILE A 150 10.27 20.57 -6.25
CA ILE A 150 8.89 21.08 -6.22
C ILE A 150 8.79 22.17 -5.14
N SER A 151 8.72 23.43 -5.58
CA SER A 151 8.70 24.61 -4.71
C SER A 151 7.40 25.42 -4.77
N SER A 152 6.45 25.04 -5.62
CA SER A 152 5.10 25.62 -5.66
C SER A 152 4.01 24.56 -5.40
N PRO A 153 2.88 24.91 -4.74
CA PRO A 153 1.75 23.99 -4.61
C PRO A 153 1.22 23.56 -5.98
N GLY A 154 0.68 22.34 -6.08
CA GLY A 154 0.11 21.85 -7.33
C GLY A 154 0.00 20.32 -7.43
N SER A 155 -0.62 19.86 -8.50
CA SER A 155 -0.63 18.45 -8.88
C SER A 155 0.51 18.20 -9.88
N TYR A 156 1.39 17.27 -9.58
CA TYR A 156 2.56 16.92 -10.37
C TYR A 156 2.47 15.47 -10.85
N PHE A 157 3.10 15.17 -11.98
CA PHE A 157 3.23 13.79 -12.45
C PHE A 157 4.53 13.55 -13.19
N LEU A 158 5.09 12.36 -13.05
CA LEU A 158 6.23 11.94 -13.86
C LEU A 158 5.81 11.58 -15.29
N THR A 159 6.65 11.94 -16.25
CA THR A 159 6.52 11.51 -17.65
C THR A 159 7.50 10.40 -18.04
N GLY A 160 8.30 9.92 -17.10
CA GLY A 160 9.32 8.91 -17.31
C GLY A 160 10.02 8.52 -16.01
N ASN A 161 10.81 7.44 -16.06
CA ASN A 161 11.66 7.02 -14.95
C ASN A 161 12.72 8.08 -14.64
N LEU A 162 13.09 8.20 -13.37
CA LEU A 162 14.18 9.05 -12.93
C LEU A 162 15.27 8.20 -12.26
N SER A 163 16.53 8.50 -12.57
CA SER A 163 17.69 7.86 -11.96
C SER A 163 18.65 8.92 -11.43
N VAL A 164 19.19 8.71 -10.24
CA VAL A 164 20.26 9.53 -9.65
C VAL A 164 21.52 8.71 -9.42
N THR A 165 22.67 9.37 -9.54
CA THR A 165 23.98 8.79 -9.18
C THR A 165 24.45 9.22 -7.78
N SER A 166 23.86 10.28 -7.23
CA SER A 166 24.05 10.75 -5.86
C SER A 166 22.88 11.65 -5.43
N GLY A 167 22.64 11.74 -4.11
CA GLY A 167 21.63 12.65 -3.54
C GLY A 167 20.17 12.25 -3.80
N ASN A 168 19.25 13.17 -3.53
CA ASN A 168 17.81 12.90 -3.61
C ASN A 168 17.31 12.88 -5.07
N ALA A 169 16.27 12.10 -5.39
CA ALA A 169 15.67 12.18 -6.73
C ALA A 169 14.63 13.33 -6.85
N ILE A 170 13.77 13.49 -5.84
CA ILE A 170 12.79 14.60 -5.79
C ILE A 170 12.84 15.28 -4.42
N ASN A 171 12.86 16.61 -4.41
CA ASN A 171 12.73 17.43 -3.20
C ASN A 171 11.38 18.16 -3.21
N ILE A 172 10.58 18.01 -2.16
CA ILE A 172 9.34 18.75 -1.95
C ILE A 172 9.56 19.77 -0.85
N THR A 173 9.54 21.06 -1.19
CA THR A 173 9.86 22.17 -0.27
C THR A 173 8.66 23.07 0.02
N THR A 174 7.47 22.68 -0.43
CA THR A 174 6.22 23.44 -0.28
C THR A 174 5.04 22.52 0.06
N ARG A 175 3.96 23.10 0.60
CA ARG A 175 2.73 22.39 0.95
C ARG A 175 1.75 22.30 -0.21
N GLY A 176 0.71 21.49 -0.08
CA GLY A 176 -0.38 21.39 -1.08
C GLY A 176 0.10 20.73 -2.37
N VAL A 177 0.90 19.68 -2.22
CA VAL A 177 1.51 18.96 -3.34
C VAL A 177 0.86 17.59 -3.47
N THR A 178 0.37 17.27 -4.66
CA THR A 178 0.09 15.88 -5.04
C THR A 178 1.11 15.45 -6.07
N LEU A 179 2.02 14.56 -5.71
CA LEU A 179 2.98 13.94 -6.60
C LEU A 179 2.48 12.55 -6.99
N ASP A 180 2.29 12.34 -8.28
CA ASP A 180 1.98 11.05 -8.87
C ASP A 180 3.19 10.55 -9.65
N LEU A 181 3.71 9.39 -9.28
CA LEU A 181 4.80 8.79 -10.04
C LEU A 181 4.31 8.20 -11.37
N ASN A 182 2.99 8.17 -11.61
CA ASN A 182 2.34 7.79 -12.87
C ASN A 182 2.81 6.41 -13.40
N GLY A 183 3.06 5.48 -12.48
CA GLY A 183 3.57 4.14 -12.76
C GLY A 183 5.08 4.07 -13.04
N TYR A 184 5.80 5.20 -13.02
CA TYR A 184 7.24 5.24 -13.25
C TYR A 184 8.05 4.96 -11.97
N ASN A 185 9.34 4.66 -12.19
CA ASN A 185 10.29 4.30 -11.16
C ASN A 185 11.28 5.43 -10.85
N LEU A 186 11.54 5.66 -9.56
CA LEU A 186 12.71 6.38 -9.07
C LEU A 186 13.81 5.38 -8.70
N SER A 187 15.03 5.58 -9.19
CA SER A 187 16.16 4.70 -8.90
C SER A 187 17.43 5.46 -8.51
N SER A 188 18.29 4.80 -7.75
CA SER A 188 19.61 5.33 -7.39
C SER A 188 20.69 4.29 -7.60
N SER A 189 21.85 4.72 -8.11
CA SER A 189 23.09 3.94 -8.17
C SER A 189 24.17 4.48 -7.24
N GLU A 190 23.81 5.32 -6.26
CA GLU A 190 24.76 5.91 -5.31
C GLU A 190 25.44 4.79 -4.49
N ALA A 191 26.77 4.70 -4.55
CA ALA A 191 27.52 3.60 -3.93
C ALA A 191 27.36 3.56 -2.40
N VAL A 192 27.27 4.74 -1.78
CA VAL A 192 27.02 4.91 -0.34
C VAL A 192 25.72 5.67 -0.19
N PRO A 193 24.59 5.00 0.08
CA PRO A 193 23.28 5.64 0.08
C PRO A 193 23.18 6.76 1.12
N THR A 194 23.10 8.01 0.65
CA THR A 194 22.85 9.19 1.50
C THR A 194 21.59 9.94 1.06
N GLY A 195 21.22 9.83 -0.21
CA GLY A 195 20.03 10.46 -0.77
C GLY A 195 18.73 9.69 -0.58
N MET A 196 17.60 10.39 -0.68
CA MET A 196 16.25 9.84 -0.61
C MET A 196 15.60 9.75 -2.01
N GLY A 197 14.72 8.78 -2.23
CA GLY A 197 13.91 8.79 -3.45
C GLY A 197 13.07 10.06 -3.52
N ILE A 198 12.33 10.34 -2.44
CA ILE A 198 11.58 11.58 -2.26
C ILE A 198 11.91 12.15 -0.88
N SER A 199 12.46 13.36 -0.88
CA SER A 199 12.74 14.14 0.33
C SER A 199 11.65 15.18 0.54
N ILE A 200 11.03 15.18 1.71
CA ILE A 200 10.00 16.14 2.10
C ILE A 200 10.60 17.09 3.15
N ALA A 201 10.46 18.40 2.94
CA ALA A 201 10.78 19.41 3.95
C ALA A 201 9.77 19.38 5.11
N ASN A 202 9.92 20.27 6.09
CA ASN A 202 8.88 20.45 7.12
C ASN A 202 7.65 21.19 6.53
N VAL A 203 6.94 20.51 5.63
CA VAL A 203 5.76 21.02 4.91
C VAL A 203 4.61 20.01 5.00
N PRO A 204 3.41 20.42 5.44
CA PRO A 204 2.25 19.55 5.49
C PRO A 204 1.59 19.40 4.12
N ASP A 205 0.52 18.60 4.05
CA ASP A 205 -0.37 18.48 2.89
C ASP A 205 0.36 18.01 1.63
N VAL A 206 1.07 16.89 1.74
CA VAL A 206 1.81 16.27 0.64
C VAL A 206 1.33 14.84 0.42
N TRP A 207 0.85 14.55 -0.79
CA TRP A 207 0.38 13.23 -1.19
C TRP A 207 1.26 12.66 -2.29
N ILE A 208 1.76 11.44 -2.10
CA ILE A 208 2.64 10.74 -3.03
C ILE A 208 1.96 9.43 -3.44
N ARG A 209 1.88 9.14 -4.75
CA ARG A 209 1.14 7.96 -5.21
C ARG A 209 1.63 7.32 -6.51
N ASN A 210 1.18 6.09 -6.72
CA ASN A 210 1.19 5.35 -7.99
C ASN A 210 2.56 5.22 -8.67
N GLY A 211 3.44 4.37 -8.15
CA GLY A 211 4.70 4.04 -8.83
C GLY A 211 5.69 3.34 -7.90
N SER A 212 6.97 3.36 -8.28
CA SER A 212 7.99 2.65 -7.53
C SER A 212 9.20 3.50 -7.19
N ILE A 213 9.84 3.15 -6.07
CA ILE A 213 11.11 3.71 -5.62
C ILE A 213 12.02 2.51 -5.31
N THR A 214 13.12 2.39 -6.03
CA THR A 214 13.97 1.20 -5.98
C THR A 214 15.44 1.57 -5.88
N GLY A 215 16.08 1.21 -4.76
CA GLY A 215 17.54 1.23 -4.63
C GLY A 215 18.19 -0.09 -5.09
N GLY A 216 19.40 -0.36 -4.61
CA GLY A 216 20.17 -1.57 -4.89
C GLY A 216 20.58 -2.34 -3.64
N VAL A 217 20.03 -2.02 -2.47
CA VAL A 217 20.32 -2.70 -1.20
C VAL A 217 19.74 -4.11 -1.22
N SER A 218 20.49 -5.05 -0.65
CA SER A 218 20.12 -6.46 -0.47
C SER A 218 20.46 -6.93 0.93
N TYR A 219 19.74 -7.94 1.43
CA TYR A 219 20.05 -8.59 2.69
C TYR A 219 20.92 -9.83 2.44
N ASN A 220 22.09 -9.90 3.08
CA ASN A 220 23.03 -11.01 2.92
C ASN A 220 22.97 -12.04 4.07
N GLY A 221 21.91 -12.01 4.88
CA GLY A 221 21.77 -12.84 6.09
C GLY A 221 22.32 -12.19 7.37
N MET A 222 23.11 -11.13 7.27
CA MET A 222 23.65 -10.40 8.44
C MET A 222 23.33 -8.91 8.39
N ALA A 223 23.42 -8.29 7.22
CA ALA A 223 23.26 -6.86 7.05
C ALA A 223 22.60 -6.52 5.72
N TYR A 224 21.99 -5.34 5.69
CA TYR A 224 21.48 -4.73 4.48
C TYR A 224 22.59 -3.90 3.84
N VAL A 225 23.09 -4.34 2.69
CA VAL A 225 24.25 -3.76 2.00
C VAL A 225 23.95 -3.55 0.52
N GLY A 226 24.60 -2.56 -0.08
CA GLY A 226 24.46 -2.24 -1.50
C GLY A 226 24.23 -0.75 -1.75
N PRO A 227 24.26 -0.36 -3.03
CA PRO A 227 24.04 1.01 -3.47
C PRO A 227 22.55 1.39 -3.43
N GLY A 228 22.23 2.67 -3.68
CA GLY A 228 20.86 3.13 -3.88
C GLY A 228 20.45 4.29 -2.98
N PHE A 229 19.22 4.25 -2.48
CA PHE A 229 18.67 5.29 -1.61
C PHE A 229 18.87 4.95 -0.14
N LEU A 230 19.12 5.98 0.68
CA LEU A 230 19.05 5.90 2.13
C LEU A 230 17.62 5.55 2.55
N ASP A 231 16.67 6.41 2.18
CA ASP A 231 15.24 6.17 2.39
C ASP A 231 14.49 6.24 1.05
N GLY A 232 13.42 5.45 0.90
CA GLY A 232 12.54 5.59 -0.27
C GLY A 232 11.81 6.93 -0.25
N ILE A 233 11.08 7.19 0.82
CA ILE A 233 10.48 8.48 1.14
C ILE A 233 10.93 8.87 2.55
N GLY A 234 11.47 10.07 2.70
CA GLY A 234 11.99 10.53 3.98
C GLY A 234 11.79 12.01 4.22
N LEU A 235 12.00 12.39 5.49
CA LEU A 235 11.92 13.76 5.96
C LEU A 235 13.33 14.34 6.07
N SER A 236 13.49 15.57 5.57
CA SER A 236 14.75 16.32 5.71
C SER A 236 14.87 17.08 7.03
N SER A 237 13.80 17.18 7.81
CA SER A 237 13.75 17.88 9.10
C SER A 237 12.64 17.30 9.98
N SER A 238 12.06 18.09 10.91
CA SER A 238 10.99 17.67 11.83
C SER A 238 9.79 17.04 11.12
N THR A 239 8.98 16.29 11.87
CA THR A 239 7.78 15.61 11.36
C THR A 239 6.66 16.57 10.98
N PRO A 240 6.34 16.75 9.67
CA PRO A 240 5.16 17.47 9.26
C PRO A 240 3.90 16.61 9.45
N THR A 241 2.73 17.19 9.25
CA THR A 241 1.43 16.52 9.36
C THR A 241 0.72 16.42 8.00
N ASN A 242 -0.28 15.55 7.91
CA ASN A 242 -1.08 15.33 6.70
C ASN A 242 -0.25 14.91 5.48
N LEU A 243 0.71 14.02 5.70
CA LEU A 243 1.41 13.30 4.63
C LEU A 243 0.65 12.04 4.24
N ARG A 244 0.59 11.73 2.93
CA ARG A 244 -0.03 10.50 2.43
C ARG A 244 0.86 9.81 1.41
N ALA A 245 1.05 8.51 1.60
CA ALA A 245 1.66 7.60 0.64
C ALA A 245 0.62 6.56 0.24
N SER A 246 0.34 6.42 -1.05
CA SER A 246 -0.69 5.49 -1.54
C SER A 246 -0.29 4.76 -2.82
N ASN A 247 -0.56 3.45 -2.91
CA ASN A 247 -0.28 2.67 -4.12
C ASN A 247 1.19 2.76 -4.58
N LEU A 248 2.13 2.65 -3.64
CA LEU A 248 3.56 2.71 -3.90
C LEU A 248 4.23 1.36 -3.65
N SER A 249 5.24 1.06 -4.47
CA SER A 249 6.20 -0.02 -4.23
C SER A 249 7.56 0.57 -3.89
N VAL A 250 7.97 0.49 -2.63
CA VAL A 250 9.27 0.99 -2.16
C VAL A 250 10.18 -0.18 -1.82
N SER A 251 11.38 -0.23 -2.39
CA SER A 251 12.26 -1.38 -2.17
C SER A 251 13.74 -1.06 -2.21
N LYS A 252 14.52 -1.93 -1.56
CA LYS A 252 15.99 -1.93 -1.64
C LYS A 252 16.61 -0.62 -1.15
N CYS A 253 16.07 -0.08 -0.07
CA CYS A 253 16.55 1.13 0.61
C CYS A 253 17.44 0.77 1.82
N LYS A 254 18.43 1.60 2.12
CA LYS A 254 19.42 1.31 3.18
C LYS A 254 18.84 1.43 4.58
N ARG A 255 17.86 2.30 4.79
CA ARG A 255 17.28 2.62 6.09
C ARG A 255 15.76 2.52 6.03
N TYR A 256 15.01 3.58 5.74
CA TYR A 256 13.56 3.52 5.73
C TYR A 256 12.97 3.20 4.35
N GLY A 257 11.85 2.50 4.30
CA GLY A 257 11.01 2.50 3.10
C GLY A 257 10.27 3.84 3.00
N ILE A 258 9.30 4.03 3.89
CA ILE A 258 8.49 5.25 4.00
C ILE A 258 8.60 5.78 5.42
N ASN A 259 9.21 6.95 5.58
CA ASN A 259 9.34 7.62 6.86
C ASN A 259 8.57 8.94 6.87
N PHE A 260 7.41 8.92 7.51
CA PHE A 260 6.62 10.11 7.85
C PHE A 260 6.73 10.49 9.33
N GLY A 261 7.55 9.77 10.10
CA GLY A 261 7.71 9.97 11.55
C GLY A 261 6.46 9.62 12.37
N GLY A 262 6.63 9.70 13.69
CA GLY A 262 5.55 9.63 14.67
C GLY A 262 5.55 10.90 15.50
N GLY A 263 4.39 11.58 15.64
CA GLY A 263 4.34 12.79 16.48
C GLY A 263 3.17 13.75 16.28
N GLY A 264 2.38 13.65 15.21
CA GLY A 264 1.16 14.44 15.05
C GLY A 264 0.15 13.67 14.23
N GLY A 265 -1.10 13.55 14.69
CA GLY A 265 -2.12 12.75 13.99
C GLY A 265 -2.31 13.24 12.54
N GLY A 266 -2.27 12.32 11.58
CA GLY A 266 -2.65 12.60 10.19
C GLY A 266 -1.77 11.98 9.10
N ASN A 267 -0.58 11.44 9.41
CA ASN A 267 0.25 10.82 8.37
C ASN A 267 -0.22 9.39 8.08
N LEU A 268 -0.53 9.12 6.81
CA LEU A 268 -1.14 7.89 6.34
C LEU A 268 -0.26 7.18 5.31
N VAL A 269 -0.02 5.89 5.52
CA VAL A 269 0.53 4.98 4.52
C VAL A 269 -0.55 3.95 4.19
N GLU A 270 -0.99 3.91 2.95
CA GLU A 270 -2.08 3.03 2.52
C GLU A 270 -1.75 2.27 1.23
N SER A 271 -2.22 1.02 1.12
CA SER A 271 -2.06 0.22 -0.12
C SER A 271 -0.62 0.22 -0.66
N CYS A 272 0.36 0.26 0.24
CA CYS A 272 1.78 0.32 -0.11
C CYS A 272 2.46 -1.02 0.15
N VAL A 273 3.44 -1.33 -0.69
CA VAL A 273 4.33 -2.48 -0.51
C VAL A 273 5.74 -1.95 -0.26
N VAL A 274 6.29 -2.27 0.90
CA VAL A 274 7.69 -2.01 1.25
C VAL A 274 8.44 -3.32 1.33
N ASP A 275 9.60 -3.41 0.67
CA ASP A 275 10.39 -4.65 0.62
C ASP A 275 11.89 -4.41 0.71
N THR A 276 12.57 -5.21 1.52
CA THR A 276 14.05 -5.24 1.58
C THR A 276 14.59 -3.87 1.95
N VAL A 277 14.29 -3.44 3.19
CA VAL A 277 14.80 -2.17 3.73
C VAL A 277 15.60 -2.40 5.00
N GLY A 278 16.70 -1.67 5.17
CA GLY A 278 17.65 -1.97 6.23
C GLY A 278 17.24 -1.56 7.65
N TYR A 279 16.16 -0.80 7.79
CA TYR A 279 15.62 -0.37 9.07
C TYR A 279 14.11 -0.61 9.10
N ILE A 280 13.28 0.43 9.24
CA ILE A 280 11.83 0.30 9.33
C ILE A 280 11.19 0.41 7.95
N GLY A 281 10.24 -0.48 7.66
CA GLY A 281 9.45 -0.45 6.43
C GLY A 281 8.62 0.81 6.28
N ALA A 282 7.66 1.01 7.18
CA ALA A 282 6.85 2.22 7.26
C ALA A 282 6.79 2.77 8.69
N HIS A 283 7.19 4.03 8.86
CA HIS A 283 7.08 4.79 10.10
C HIS A 283 6.09 5.94 9.89
N CYS A 284 4.91 5.86 10.52
CA CYS A 284 3.78 6.77 10.27
C CYS A 284 2.80 6.81 11.45
N ASN A 285 1.69 7.55 11.36
CA ASN A 285 0.62 7.45 12.36
C ASN A 285 -0.32 6.29 12.05
N ASN A 286 -0.80 6.21 10.82
CA ASN A 286 -1.76 5.20 10.41
C ASN A 286 -1.21 4.43 9.20
N ALA A 287 -1.17 3.11 9.30
CA ALA A 287 -0.90 2.20 8.21
C ALA A 287 -2.18 1.41 7.89
N VAL A 288 -2.58 1.38 6.61
CA VAL A 288 -3.81 0.71 6.16
C VAL A 288 -3.53 -0.14 4.93
N ASP A 289 -4.04 -1.37 4.87
CA ASP A 289 -3.97 -2.25 3.70
C ASP A 289 -2.54 -2.35 3.09
N SER A 290 -1.53 -2.35 3.96
CA SER A 290 -0.13 -2.19 3.54
C SER A 290 0.71 -3.39 3.94
N THR A 291 1.70 -3.72 3.11
CA THR A 291 2.62 -4.82 3.36
C THR A 291 4.04 -4.29 3.50
N SER A 292 4.75 -4.75 4.51
CA SER A 292 6.15 -4.43 4.76
C SER A 292 6.91 -5.71 5.06
N ARG A 293 7.89 -6.07 4.23
CA ARG A 293 8.58 -7.36 4.30
C ARG A 293 10.09 -7.23 4.17
N ASN A 294 10.81 -8.18 4.76
CA ASN A 294 12.27 -8.17 4.79
C ASN A 294 12.80 -6.83 5.30
N CYS A 295 12.30 -6.40 6.46
CA CYS A 295 12.78 -5.19 7.12
C CYS A 295 13.86 -5.54 8.14
N GLY A 296 14.87 -4.69 8.27
CA GLY A 296 15.92 -4.86 9.27
C GLY A 296 15.37 -4.73 10.69
N ASP A 297 14.74 -3.59 10.99
CA ASP A 297 14.18 -3.30 12.31
C ASP A 297 12.72 -3.73 12.35
N LYS A 298 11.77 -2.83 12.11
CA LYS A 298 10.32 -3.13 12.15
C LYS A 298 9.70 -3.19 10.77
N GLY A 299 8.69 -4.04 10.59
CA GLY A 299 7.84 -3.97 9.40
C GLY A 299 7.05 -2.66 9.39
N PHE A 300 6.28 -2.44 10.45
CA PHE A 300 5.52 -1.21 10.71
C PHE A 300 5.86 -0.64 12.08
N TYR A 301 6.03 0.68 12.14
CA TYR A 301 6.06 1.44 13.38
C TYR A 301 5.04 2.57 13.31
N CYS A 302 3.92 2.42 14.02
CA CYS A 302 2.80 3.35 13.88
C CYS A 302 1.95 3.51 15.13
N ILE A 303 0.90 4.34 15.07
CA ILE A 303 -0.12 4.41 16.11
C ILE A 303 -1.19 3.36 15.82
N THR A 304 -1.70 3.35 14.59
CA THR A 304 -2.73 2.39 14.15
C THR A 304 -2.24 1.61 12.94
N ALA A 305 -2.31 0.29 13.02
CA ALA A 305 -2.17 -0.61 11.88
C ALA A 305 -3.51 -1.30 11.63
N ASP A 306 -4.01 -1.22 10.40
CA ASP A 306 -5.27 -1.83 9.97
C ASP A 306 -5.03 -2.63 8.67
N ASN A 307 -5.36 -3.92 8.67
CA ASN A 307 -5.13 -4.82 7.54
C ASN A 307 -3.66 -4.82 7.05
N CYS A 308 -2.71 -4.72 7.97
CA CYS A 308 -1.28 -4.64 7.64
C CYS A 308 -0.56 -5.98 7.81
N SER A 309 0.45 -6.23 6.96
CA SER A 309 1.34 -7.39 7.07
C SER A 309 2.79 -6.94 7.23
N GLY A 310 3.31 -6.96 8.45
CA GLY A 310 4.69 -6.58 8.79
C GLY A 310 5.61 -7.77 9.04
N GLN A 311 6.78 -7.77 8.41
CA GLN A 311 7.82 -8.79 8.62
C GLN A 311 9.19 -8.16 8.81
N SER A 312 9.90 -8.64 9.81
CA SER A 312 11.20 -8.13 10.23
C SER A 312 12.21 -9.24 10.54
N ASN A 313 13.49 -8.90 10.42
CA ASN A 313 14.59 -9.80 10.76
C ASN A 313 15.09 -9.61 12.20
N PHE A 314 15.14 -8.39 12.73
CA PHE A 314 15.79 -8.14 14.02
C PHE A 314 14.86 -7.64 15.14
N LYS A 315 13.74 -7.02 14.79
CA LYS A 315 12.80 -6.39 15.74
C LYS A 315 11.37 -6.73 15.40
N GLU A 316 10.38 -5.97 15.83
CA GLU A 316 8.97 -6.37 15.78
C GLU A 316 8.41 -6.39 14.36
N GLY A 317 7.57 -7.38 14.04
CA GLY A 317 6.89 -7.41 12.74
C GLY A 317 5.99 -6.19 12.57
N VAL A 318 5.14 -5.97 13.58
CA VAL A 318 4.31 -4.77 13.74
C VAL A 318 4.48 -4.23 15.16
N ASP A 319 4.92 -2.97 15.26
CA ASP A 319 4.92 -2.16 16.48
C ASP A 319 3.89 -1.04 16.31
N ALA A 320 2.82 -1.11 17.09
CA ALA A 320 1.71 -0.15 16.99
C ALA A 320 1.03 0.09 18.34
N TYR A 321 0.29 1.19 18.48
CA TYR A 321 -0.60 1.32 19.64
C TYR A 321 -1.84 0.43 19.49
N VAL A 322 -2.46 0.43 18.31
CA VAL A 322 -3.59 -0.44 17.94
C VAL A 322 -3.25 -1.21 16.68
N ALA A 323 -3.54 -2.51 16.69
CA ALA A 323 -3.53 -3.35 15.51
C ALA A 323 -4.88 -4.05 15.34
N ASP A 324 -5.50 -3.91 14.16
CA ASP A 324 -6.68 -4.66 13.74
C ASP A 324 -6.39 -5.41 12.44
N ASN A 325 -6.79 -6.68 12.40
CA ASN A 325 -6.61 -7.58 11.25
C ASN A 325 -5.16 -7.58 10.70
N CYS A 326 -4.17 -7.53 11.60
CA CYS A 326 -2.77 -7.44 11.23
C CYS A 326 -2.05 -8.78 11.33
N TYR A 327 -1.06 -8.97 10.45
CA TYR A 327 -0.06 -10.02 10.54
C TYR A 327 1.29 -9.43 10.91
N GLY A 328 1.92 -9.97 11.95
CA GLY A 328 3.27 -9.59 12.37
C GLY A 328 4.17 -10.81 12.49
N TYR A 329 5.25 -10.82 11.72
CA TYR A 329 6.29 -11.83 11.78
C TYR A 329 7.62 -11.23 12.20
N SER A 330 8.31 -11.87 13.14
CA SER A 330 9.67 -11.52 13.51
C SER A 330 10.57 -12.73 13.67
N HIS A 331 11.80 -12.62 13.17
CA HIS A 331 12.82 -13.63 13.38
C HIS A 331 13.51 -13.54 14.75
N ASP A 332 13.78 -12.34 15.26
CA ASP A 332 14.56 -12.17 16.51
C ASP A 332 13.81 -11.45 17.65
N SER A 333 12.57 -11.03 17.43
CA SER A 333 11.78 -10.27 18.41
C SER A 333 10.30 -10.66 18.37
N TYR A 334 9.41 -9.81 18.87
CA TYR A 334 7.97 -10.10 18.94
C TYR A 334 7.33 -10.08 17.55
N GLY A 335 6.36 -10.96 17.30
CA GLY A 335 5.56 -10.89 16.06
C GLY A 335 4.78 -9.58 16.00
N LEU A 336 3.98 -9.33 17.04
CA LEU A 336 3.31 -8.05 17.32
C LEU A 336 3.67 -7.54 18.71
N SER A 337 4.01 -6.26 18.79
CA SER A 337 4.11 -5.50 20.05
C SER A 337 3.12 -4.35 20.00
N VAL A 338 2.00 -4.48 20.70
CA VAL A 338 0.92 -3.48 20.62
C VAL A 338 0.24 -3.17 21.94
N TYR A 339 -0.56 -2.12 22.04
CA TYR A 339 -1.41 -1.91 23.23
C TYR A 339 -2.72 -2.70 23.10
N THR A 340 -3.42 -2.57 21.98
CA THR A 340 -4.66 -3.31 21.68
C THR A 340 -4.51 -4.09 20.38
N CYS A 341 -4.91 -5.36 20.40
CA CYS A 341 -4.76 -6.30 19.31
C CYS A 341 -6.10 -7.00 19.05
N THR A 342 -6.66 -6.88 17.84
CA THR A 342 -7.93 -7.51 17.45
C THR A 342 -7.78 -8.22 16.11
N ASN A 343 -8.26 -9.46 16.00
CA ASN A 343 -8.21 -10.24 14.76
C ASN A 343 -6.80 -10.42 14.17
N CYS A 344 -5.76 -10.40 15.00
CA CYS A 344 -4.38 -10.41 14.52
C CYS A 344 -3.73 -11.80 14.60
N LEU A 345 -2.64 -11.94 13.85
CA LEU A 345 -1.75 -13.10 13.88
C LEU A 345 -0.31 -12.64 14.15
N GLY A 346 0.23 -13.02 15.30
CA GLY A 346 1.62 -12.80 15.66
C GLY A 346 2.44 -14.07 15.63
N ASP A 347 3.54 -14.06 14.88
CA ASP A 347 4.47 -15.18 14.76
C ASP A 347 5.90 -14.70 15.05
N SER A 348 6.52 -15.30 16.08
CA SER A 348 7.88 -15.03 16.48
C SER A 348 8.69 -16.31 16.52
N GLN A 349 9.91 -16.25 15.98
CA GLN A 349 10.83 -17.37 16.15
C GLN A 349 11.40 -17.41 17.58
N LYS A 350 11.73 -16.27 18.20
CA LYS A 350 12.53 -16.25 19.45
C LYS A 350 11.83 -15.70 20.70
N LEU A 351 10.85 -14.82 20.56
CA LEU A 351 10.14 -14.15 21.66
C LEU A 351 8.63 -14.42 21.56
N ASP A 352 7.83 -13.61 22.25
CA ASP A 352 6.39 -13.79 22.24
C ASP A 352 5.81 -13.56 20.84
N GLY A 353 4.82 -14.37 20.45
CA GLY A 353 4.09 -14.17 19.20
C GLY A 353 3.34 -12.84 19.21
N ILE A 354 2.60 -12.59 20.29
CA ILE A 354 1.93 -11.32 20.58
C ILE A 354 2.27 -10.87 22.00
N ILE A 355 2.80 -9.66 22.14
CA ILE A 355 2.85 -8.95 23.41
C ILE A 355 1.92 -7.74 23.37
N ALA A 356 0.96 -7.66 24.29
CA ALA A 356 0.04 -6.53 24.34
C ALA A 356 -0.61 -6.25 25.69
N ASN A 357 -1.39 -5.17 25.82
CA ASN A 357 -2.24 -4.99 26.99
C ASN A 357 -3.54 -5.81 26.87
N THR A 358 -4.23 -5.69 25.73
CA THR A 358 -5.49 -6.40 25.46
C THR A 358 -5.43 -7.11 24.12
N VAL A 359 -5.84 -8.38 24.09
CA VAL A 359 -5.90 -9.21 22.88
C VAL A 359 -7.29 -9.84 22.72
N MET A 360 -7.87 -9.75 21.52
CA MET A 360 -9.16 -10.35 21.18
C MET A 360 -9.12 -11.03 19.81
N ASN A 361 -9.77 -12.19 19.67
CA ASN A 361 -9.91 -12.89 18.38
C ASN A 361 -8.58 -13.16 17.66
N SER A 362 -7.48 -13.36 18.39
CA SER A 362 -6.14 -13.35 17.80
C SER A 362 -5.38 -14.65 18.03
N ASN A 363 -4.32 -14.85 17.26
CA ASN A 363 -3.47 -16.03 17.33
C ASN A 363 -2.01 -15.63 17.54
N GLY A 364 -1.36 -16.21 18.53
CA GLY A 364 0.05 -15.96 18.83
C GLY A 364 0.88 -17.24 18.79
N PHE A 365 2.01 -17.18 18.08
CA PHE A 365 2.95 -18.29 17.90
C PHE A 365 4.35 -17.89 18.33
N ALA A 366 4.92 -18.68 19.24
CA ALA A 366 6.31 -18.61 19.68
C ALA A 366 7.02 -19.93 19.33
N ARG A 367 7.94 -19.91 18.35
CA ARG A 367 8.48 -21.15 17.74
C ARG A 367 9.65 -21.76 18.52
N GLU A 368 10.58 -20.96 19.02
CA GLU A 368 11.77 -21.44 19.74
C GLU A 368 11.83 -20.91 21.17
N GLY A 369 11.27 -19.72 21.42
CA GLY A 369 11.32 -19.02 22.71
C GLY A 369 10.11 -18.12 22.92
N GLY A 370 9.77 -17.81 24.17
CA GLY A 370 8.67 -16.90 24.53
C GLY A 370 7.30 -17.57 24.65
N ASN A 371 6.27 -16.77 24.87
CA ASN A 371 4.88 -17.16 25.01
C ASN A 371 4.15 -17.01 23.68
N GLY A 372 3.13 -17.82 23.41
CA GLY A 372 2.29 -17.57 22.23
C GLY A 372 1.67 -16.18 22.30
N ILE A 373 1.02 -15.88 23.43
CA ILE A 373 0.44 -14.58 23.76
C ILE A 373 0.85 -14.19 25.19
N TYR A 374 1.36 -12.97 25.39
CA TYR A 374 1.63 -12.39 26.72
C TYR A 374 0.93 -11.04 26.89
N VAL A 375 0.01 -10.95 27.87
CA VAL A 375 -0.88 -9.80 28.00
C VAL A 375 -1.32 -9.45 29.43
N TYR A 376 -2.06 -8.34 29.57
CA TYR A 376 -2.88 -8.08 30.75
C TYR A 376 -4.22 -8.84 30.71
N THR A 377 -4.97 -8.74 29.60
CA THR A 377 -6.22 -9.48 29.37
C THR A 377 -6.32 -10.05 27.96
N VAL A 378 -6.93 -11.23 27.82
CA VAL A 378 -7.12 -11.90 26.53
C VAL A 378 -8.46 -12.60 26.46
N THR A 379 -9.15 -12.48 25.32
CA THR A 379 -10.44 -13.11 25.06
C THR A 379 -10.46 -13.78 23.68
N ASN A 380 -11.12 -14.93 23.56
CA ASN A 380 -11.38 -15.62 22.29
C ASN A 380 -10.12 -15.78 21.42
N SER A 381 -9.01 -16.22 22.00
CA SER A 381 -7.70 -16.21 21.34
C SER A 381 -6.92 -17.50 21.56
N ASN A 382 -5.99 -17.80 20.65
CA ASN A 382 -5.19 -19.02 20.68
C ASN A 382 -3.71 -18.68 20.82
N GLY A 383 -3.03 -19.32 21.76
CA GLY A 383 -1.58 -19.15 21.96
C GLY A 383 -0.83 -20.47 21.91
N PHE A 384 0.27 -20.49 21.16
CA PHE A 384 1.12 -21.65 20.97
C PHE A 384 2.56 -21.30 21.30
N SER A 385 3.18 -22.09 22.17
CA SER A 385 4.59 -21.95 22.52
C SER A 385 5.29 -23.30 22.56
N THR A 386 6.59 -23.34 22.27
CA THR A 386 7.41 -24.54 22.48
C THR A 386 8.08 -24.55 23.85
N SER A 387 8.45 -23.38 24.40
CA SER A 387 9.23 -23.31 25.65
C SER A 387 8.63 -22.44 26.75
N GLY A 388 7.83 -21.43 26.41
CA GLY A 388 7.08 -20.57 27.33
C GLY A 388 5.64 -21.02 27.51
N THR A 389 4.74 -20.10 27.85
CA THR A 389 3.31 -20.40 28.03
C THR A 389 2.57 -20.25 26.71
N GLY A 390 1.56 -21.08 26.43
CA GLY A 390 0.69 -20.87 25.27
C GLY A 390 0.04 -19.48 25.32
N VAL A 391 -0.75 -19.22 26.37
CA VAL A 391 -1.29 -17.89 26.69
C VAL A 391 -1.01 -17.53 28.15
N LEU A 392 -0.29 -16.42 28.37
CA LEU A 392 0.00 -15.84 29.67
C LEU A 392 -0.73 -14.51 29.83
N ALA A 393 -1.54 -14.37 30.89
CA ALA A 393 -2.22 -13.11 31.19
C ALA A 393 -2.14 -12.71 32.66
N ASP A 394 -1.83 -11.45 32.95
CA ASP A 394 -1.74 -10.96 34.33
C ASP A 394 -3.09 -10.87 35.04
N SER A 395 -4.18 -10.59 34.32
CA SER A 395 -5.51 -10.36 34.93
C SER A 395 -6.54 -11.43 34.57
N ALA A 396 -6.79 -11.65 33.29
CA ALA A 396 -7.85 -12.57 32.88
C ALA A 396 -7.62 -13.24 31.52
N ILE A 397 -8.05 -14.49 31.43
CA ILE A 397 -8.15 -15.29 30.21
C ILE A 397 -9.61 -15.76 30.07
N SER A 398 -10.26 -15.48 28.94
CA SER A 398 -11.62 -15.94 28.66
C SER A 398 -11.74 -16.54 27.27
N ASP A 399 -12.41 -17.68 27.15
CA ASP A 399 -12.72 -18.30 25.84
C ASP A 399 -11.46 -18.59 25.00
N CYS A 400 -10.33 -18.90 25.65
CA CYS A 400 -9.05 -19.07 24.99
C CYS A 400 -8.61 -20.54 24.92
N TYR A 401 -7.72 -20.81 23.96
CA TYR A 401 -6.95 -22.03 23.90
C TYR A 401 -5.46 -21.75 24.03
N GLY A 402 -4.75 -22.57 24.80
CA GLY A 402 -3.31 -22.46 24.96
C GLY A 402 -2.62 -23.80 24.89
N PHE A 403 -1.54 -23.87 24.12
CA PHE A 403 -0.68 -25.04 24.04
C PHE A 403 0.78 -24.68 24.35
N SER A 404 1.43 -25.51 25.15
CA SER A 404 2.88 -25.45 25.33
C SER A 404 3.54 -26.83 25.37
N SER A 405 4.76 -26.95 24.83
CA SER A 405 5.55 -28.17 25.04
C SER A 405 6.13 -28.22 26.47
N THR A 406 6.86 -27.19 26.93
CA THR A 406 7.50 -27.25 28.25
C THR A 406 6.93 -26.33 29.32
N GLY A 407 6.23 -25.26 28.93
CA GLY A 407 5.57 -24.33 29.86
C GLY A 407 4.11 -24.70 30.09
N ASP A 408 3.34 -23.76 30.64
CA ASP A 408 1.90 -23.99 30.85
C ASP A 408 1.12 -23.80 29.52
N GLY A 409 0.01 -24.51 29.35
CA GLY A 409 -0.91 -24.23 28.25
C GLY A 409 -1.51 -22.84 28.40
N LEU A 410 -2.16 -22.60 29.54
CA LEU A 410 -2.68 -21.30 29.96
C LEU A 410 -2.15 -20.96 31.36
N ALA A 411 -1.76 -19.70 31.57
CA ALA A 411 -1.39 -19.22 32.90
C ALA A 411 -1.95 -17.81 33.16
N SER A 412 -2.59 -17.63 34.32
CA SER A 412 -3.01 -16.30 34.77
C SER A 412 -2.84 -16.10 36.27
N GLN A 413 -2.45 -14.88 36.65
CA GLN A 413 -2.45 -14.44 38.05
C GLN A 413 -3.85 -14.09 38.57
N GLY A 414 -4.85 -13.97 37.68
CA GLY A 414 -6.24 -13.74 38.04
C GLY A 414 -7.13 -14.91 37.66
N THR A 415 -8.11 -14.67 36.78
CA THR A 415 -9.18 -15.61 36.46
C THR A 415 -9.01 -16.21 35.06
N VAL A 416 -9.23 -17.52 34.96
CA VAL A 416 -9.32 -18.24 33.67
C VAL A 416 -10.75 -18.77 33.54
N SER A 417 -11.47 -18.39 32.49
CA SER A 417 -12.88 -18.78 32.26
C SER A 417 -13.08 -19.39 30.89
N ASN A 418 -13.94 -20.40 30.78
CA ASN A 418 -14.36 -21.00 29.49
C ASN A 418 -13.19 -21.42 28.58
N SER A 419 -12.06 -21.80 29.17
CA SER A 419 -10.80 -21.92 28.42
C SER A 419 -10.20 -23.31 28.52
N SER A 420 -9.40 -23.67 27.52
CA SER A 420 -8.73 -24.96 27.45
C SER A 420 -7.21 -24.80 27.35
N GLY A 421 -6.47 -25.49 28.21
CA GLY A 421 -5.02 -25.44 28.23
C GLY A 421 -4.39 -26.83 28.14
N ALA A 422 -3.39 -26.97 27.27
CA ALA A 422 -2.66 -28.21 27.07
C ALA A 422 -1.15 -27.99 27.24
N SER A 423 -0.50 -28.92 27.94
CA SER A 423 0.96 -28.93 28.08
C SER A 423 1.57 -30.32 27.93
N GLU A 424 2.80 -30.43 27.45
CA GLU A 424 3.51 -31.72 27.50
C GLU A 424 4.18 -31.94 28.85
N SER A 425 4.86 -30.95 29.43
CA SER A 425 5.53 -31.12 30.72
C SER A 425 5.23 -30.08 31.80
N GLY A 426 4.65 -28.94 31.45
CA GLY A 426 4.12 -27.94 32.39
C GLY A 426 2.68 -28.23 32.81
N ARG A 427 1.95 -27.20 33.28
CA ARG A 427 0.53 -27.36 33.65
C ARG A 427 -0.36 -27.18 32.43
N GLY A 428 -1.47 -27.90 32.36
CA GLY A 428 -2.49 -27.58 31.35
C GLY A 428 -3.00 -26.16 31.56
N ILE A 429 -3.48 -25.87 32.77
CA ILE A 429 -3.91 -24.54 33.19
C ILE A 429 -3.35 -24.19 34.57
N TYR A 430 -2.86 -22.96 34.72
CA TYR A 430 -2.60 -22.31 36.01
C TYR A 430 -3.47 -21.07 36.17
N ALA A 431 -4.30 -21.02 37.21
CA ALA A 431 -5.14 -19.88 37.53
C ALA A 431 -4.99 -19.51 39.02
N LYS A 432 -4.20 -18.49 39.34
CA LYS A 432 -3.90 -18.17 40.75
C LYS A 432 -5.15 -17.85 41.57
N LEU A 433 -6.13 -17.15 41.01
CA LEU A 433 -7.39 -16.86 41.73
C LEU A 433 -8.46 -17.90 41.43
N THR A 434 -9.00 -17.92 40.22
CA THR A 434 -10.16 -18.75 39.88
C THR A 434 -10.01 -19.38 38.49
N ALA A 435 -10.33 -20.67 38.38
CA ALA A 435 -10.65 -21.33 37.12
C ALA A 435 -12.16 -21.62 37.09
N ASN A 436 -12.86 -21.21 36.04
CA ASN A 436 -14.31 -21.41 35.87
C ASN A 436 -14.60 -22.02 34.51
N ASN A 437 -15.23 -23.20 34.47
CA ASN A 437 -15.60 -23.86 33.23
C ASN A 437 -14.38 -24.13 32.32
N CYS A 438 -13.31 -24.68 32.90
CA CYS A 438 -12.02 -24.85 32.22
C CYS A 438 -11.65 -26.32 32.04
N SER A 439 -10.90 -26.61 30.98
CA SER A 439 -10.33 -27.93 30.69
C SER A 439 -8.81 -27.87 30.60
N GLY A 440 -8.10 -28.59 31.46
CA GLY A 440 -6.64 -28.57 31.48
C GLY A 440 -6.05 -29.97 31.32
N THR A 441 -5.13 -30.14 30.39
CA THR A 441 -4.46 -31.43 30.14
C THR A 441 -2.95 -31.29 30.21
N SER A 442 -2.26 -32.23 30.84
CA SER A 442 -0.80 -32.31 30.79
C SER A 442 -0.29 -33.74 30.69
N LYS A 443 0.79 -34.00 29.96
CA LYS A 443 1.39 -35.36 29.94
C LYS A 443 2.14 -35.62 31.24
N SER A 444 3.12 -34.78 31.58
CA SER A 444 3.96 -35.00 32.78
C SER A 444 3.84 -33.96 33.89
N GLY A 445 3.05 -32.91 33.70
CA GLY A 445 2.70 -31.93 34.74
C GLY A 445 1.24 -32.03 35.16
N VAL A 446 0.75 -31.06 35.93
CA VAL A 446 -0.62 -31.07 36.49
C VAL A 446 -1.63 -30.62 35.42
N GLY A 447 -2.81 -31.24 35.35
CA GLY A 447 -3.86 -30.82 34.41
C GLY A 447 -4.33 -29.38 34.68
N ILE A 448 -4.86 -29.12 35.86
CA ILE A 448 -5.25 -27.77 36.33
C ILE A 448 -4.70 -27.51 37.73
N VAL A 449 -4.10 -26.35 37.91
CA VAL A 449 -3.78 -25.77 39.22
C VAL A 449 -4.57 -24.47 39.39
N ALA A 450 -5.42 -24.37 40.40
CA ALA A 450 -6.22 -23.18 40.62
C ALA A 450 -6.35 -22.77 42.10
N GLY A 451 -6.55 -21.48 42.37
CA GLY A 451 -6.95 -21.01 43.70
C GLY A 451 -8.33 -21.58 44.07
N ILE A 452 -9.32 -21.33 43.22
CA ILE A 452 -10.68 -21.88 43.25
C ILE A 452 -10.95 -22.52 41.88
N ALA A 453 -11.58 -23.70 41.85
CA ALA A 453 -12.03 -24.32 40.60
C ALA A 453 -13.54 -24.56 40.62
N THR A 454 -14.26 -24.08 39.60
CA THR A 454 -15.70 -24.30 39.45
C THR A 454 -15.99 -24.88 38.08
N THR A 455 -16.64 -26.04 38.01
CA THR A 455 -16.98 -26.71 36.74
C THR A 455 -15.74 -27.01 35.89
N CYS A 456 -14.62 -27.38 36.51
CA CYS A 456 -13.35 -27.62 35.81
C CYS A 456 -13.02 -29.11 35.65
N HIS A 457 -12.36 -29.46 34.55
CA HIS A 457 -11.88 -30.82 34.29
C HIS A 457 -10.39 -30.82 34.01
N GLY A 458 -9.61 -31.48 34.88
CA GLY A 458 -8.17 -31.56 34.76
C GLY A 458 -7.68 -32.98 34.52
N ILE A 459 -6.79 -33.20 33.56
CA ILE A 459 -6.22 -34.51 33.23
C ILE A 459 -4.69 -34.41 33.27
N SER A 460 -4.05 -35.37 33.93
CA SER A 460 -2.61 -35.58 33.86
C SER A 460 -2.28 -37.03 33.54
N ASP A 461 -1.30 -37.30 32.67
CA ASP A 461 -0.90 -38.68 32.45
C ASP A 461 -0.09 -39.21 33.64
N THR A 462 0.85 -38.45 34.22
CA THR A 462 1.73 -38.97 35.29
C THR A 462 1.53 -38.34 36.67
N THR A 463 0.85 -37.19 36.79
CA THR A 463 0.69 -36.43 38.05
C THR A 463 -0.79 -36.18 38.39
N ALA A 464 -1.09 -35.17 39.20
CA ALA A 464 -2.47 -34.84 39.55
C ALA A 464 -3.22 -34.23 38.35
N GLY A 465 -4.47 -34.64 38.12
CA GLY A 465 -5.34 -33.98 37.16
C GLY A 465 -5.77 -32.58 37.61
N LEU A 466 -6.09 -32.42 38.90
CA LEU A 466 -6.58 -31.16 39.48
C LEU A 466 -5.96 -30.92 40.86
N THR A 467 -5.44 -29.70 41.07
CA THR A 467 -4.93 -29.22 42.36
C THR A 467 -5.58 -27.87 42.69
N ILE A 468 -6.21 -27.76 43.85
CA ILE A 468 -6.90 -26.54 44.32
C ILE A 468 -6.42 -26.09 45.69
N LEU A 469 -6.38 -24.78 45.92
CA LEU A 469 -5.99 -24.20 47.22
C LEU A 469 -7.19 -23.91 48.14
N ASN A 470 -8.36 -23.62 47.57
CA ASN A 470 -9.61 -23.34 48.27
C ASN A 470 -10.76 -24.18 47.69
N ILE A 471 -11.93 -24.14 48.33
CA ILE A 471 -13.12 -24.93 47.95
C ILE A 471 -13.44 -24.77 46.46
N GLY A 472 -13.49 -25.89 45.74
CA GLY A 472 -13.98 -25.96 44.37
C GLY A 472 -15.33 -26.67 44.29
N ALA A 473 -16.19 -26.22 43.36
CA ALA A 473 -17.49 -26.84 43.11
C ALA A 473 -17.47 -27.58 41.75
N MET A 474 -18.07 -28.78 41.70
CA MET A 474 -18.33 -29.51 40.45
C MET A 474 -17.10 -29.70 39.55
N SER A 475 -15.91 -29.91 40.15
CA SER A 475 -14.66 -30.04 39.41
C SER A 475 -14.05 -31.43 39.61
N TRP A 476 -13.41 -31.97 38.57
CA TRP A 476 -12.86 -33.32 38.57
C TRP A 476 -11.42 -33.36 38.03
N GLY A 477 -10.59 -34.20 38.63
CA GLY A 477 -9.20 -34.43 38.25
C GLY A 477 -8.91 -35.90 37.96
N GLU A 478 -8.30 -36.20 36.83
CA GLU A 478 -7.87 -37.54 36.41
C GLU A 478 -6.34 -37.66 36.36
N ARG A 479 -5.80 -38.76 36.91
CA ARG A 479 -4.41 -39.20 36.72
C ARG A 479 -4.39 -40.55 35.99
N LYS A 480 -3.77 -40.63 34.81
CA LYS A 480 -3.81 -41.87 34.01
C LYS A 480 -2.81 -42.95 34.45
N MET A 481 -1.60 -42.58 34.88
CA MET A 481 -0.48 -43.51 35.11
C MET A 481 0.38 -43.16 36.35
N PRO A 482 0.66 -44.14 37.24
CA PRO A 482 -0.10 -45.37 37.37
C PRO A 482 -1.59 -45.04 37.59
N PRO A 483 -2.53 -45.86 37.09
CA PRO A 483 -3.95 -45.63 37.29
C PRO A 483 -4.21 -45.40 38.78
N ALA A 484 -4.67 -44.21 39.16
CA ALA A 484 -4.90 -43.91 40.56
C ALA A 484 -6.03 -44.83 41.09
N THR A 485 -5.78 -45.54 42.19
CA THR A 485 -6.79 -46.34 42.92
C THR A 485 -7.79 -45.49 43.71
N GLY A 486 -7.82 -44.17 43.49
CA GLY A 486 -8.73 -43.24 44.14
C GLY A 486 -8.99 -42.04 43.24
N TYR A 487 -10.20 -41.97 42.69
CA TYR A 487 -10.73 -40.79 42.02
C TYR A 487 -10.99 -39.70 43.07
N VAL A 488 -10.41 -38.50 42.93
CA VAL A 488 -10.86 -37.34 43.72
C VAL A 488 -12.09 -36.75 43.04
N LEU A 489 -13.26 -37.26 43.41
CA LEU A 489 -14.54 -36.69 43.03
C LEU A 489 -14.77 -35.43 43.87
N GLY A 490 -14.60 -34.26 43.26
CA GLY A 490 -14.96 -32.97 43.85
C GLY A 490 -16.48 -32.78 43.93
N GLY A 491 -17.12 -33.52 44.83
CA GLY A 491 -18.49 -33.29 45.27
C GLY A 491 -18.49 -32.90 46.74
N GLY A 492 -18.36 -31.59 47.00
CA GLY A 492 -18.46 -30.88 48.28
C GLY A 492 -18.39 -31.67 49.60
N GLN A 493 -17.26 -31.58 50.31
CA GLN A 493 -17.13 -30.99 51.67
C GLN A 493 -15.64 -30.96 52.08
N ALA A 494 -15.25 -29.94 52.85
CA ALA A 494 -13.87 -29.62 53.23
C ALA A 494 -13.20 -30.64 54.17
N GLY A 495 -11.90 -30.90 53.95
CA GLY A 495 -10.98 -31.50 54.94
C GLY A 495 -9.69 -32.03 54.31
N PRO A 496 -8.53 -31.99 55.01
CA PRO A 496 -7.30 -32.60 54.52
C PRO A 496 -7.48 -34.11 54.54
N LEU A 497 -7.74 -34.71 53.38
CA LEU A 497 -7.81 -36.17 53.27
C LEU A 497 -6.43 -36.69 52.92
N SER A 498 -5.60 -36.88 53.94
CA SER A 498 -4.48 -37.82 53.88
C SER A 498 -5.07 -39.23 53.79
N LEU A 499 -4.82 -39.96 52.71
CA LEU A 499 -5.13 -41.39 52.61
C LEU A 499 -3.94 -42.10 51.91
N PRO A 500 -3.76 -43.41 52.21
CA PRO A 500 -2.52 -44.03 52.70
C PRO A 500 -1.40 -44.23 51.68
#